data_AF-A0A2U3L3D7-F1
#
_entry.id   AF-A0A2U3L3D7-F1
#
_cell.length_a   1.000
_cell.length_b   1.000
_cell.length_c   1.000
_cell.angle_alpha   90.00
_cell.angle_beta   90.00
_cell.angle_gamma   90.00
#
_symmetry.space_group_name_H-M   'P 1'
#
loop_
_entity.id
_entity.type
_entity.pdbx_description
1 polymer ?
#
loop_
_entity_poly.entity_id
_entity_poly.type
_entity_poly.pdbx_seq_one_letter_code
_entity_poly.pdbx_strand_id
1 'polypeptide(L)' 'MPIPEHARVEPVVKPTFFGHYWLTGTPLLQSNKAVCIDYSAGNGGPLVAYRFDGEQDLSPDHFVSVT' A
#
# COMPACT_ATOMS: atom_id res chain seq x y z
N MET A 1 4.14 -2.95 -37.21
CA MET A 1 4.66 -4.11 -36.49
C MET A 1 4.35 -3.95 -35.01
N PRO A 2 3.62 -4.88 -34.37
CA PRO A 2 3.45 -4.87 -32.93
C PRO A 2 4.74 -5.35 -32.22
N ILE A 3 4.93 -4.93 -30.97
CA ILE A 3 6.03 -5.39 -30.12
C ILE A 3 5.89 -6.91 -29.88
N PRO A 4 6.97 -7.71 -30.01
CA PRO A 4 6.97 -9.15 -29.71
C PRO A 4 6.51 -9.45 -28.29
N GLU A 5 5.74 -10.53 -28.11
CA GLU A 5 5.09 -10.90 -26.83
C GLU A 5 6.07 -10.99 -25.66
N HIS A 6 7.24 -11.62 -25.85
CA HIS A 6 8.28 -11.76 -24.83
C HIS A 6 8.95 -10.42 -24.42
N ALA A 7 8.76 -9.36 -25.21
CA ALA A 7 9.30 -8.03 -24.95
C ALA A 7 8.24 -7.06 -24.42
N ARG A 8 6.99 -7.52 -24.27
CA ARG A 8 5.94 -6.73 -23.63
C ARG A 8 6.14 -6.76 -22.13
N VAL A 9 6.25 -5.58 -21.53
CA VAL A 9 6.13 -5.46 -20.09
C VAL A 9 4.64 -5.47 -19.79
N GLU A 10 4.15 -6.59 -19.25
CA GLU A 10 2.79 -6.65 -18.69
C GLU A 10 2.64 -5.52 -17.65
N PRO A 11 1.48 -4.86 -17.55
CA PRO A 11 1.21 -3.91 -16.48
C PRO A 11 1.08 -4.70 -15.16
N VAL A 12 2.20 -5.11 -14.60
CA VAL A 12 2.25 -5.71 -13.26
C VAL A 12 2.12 -4.54 -12.29
N VAL A 13 0.88 -4.19 -11.94
CA VAL A 13 0.60 -3.22 -10.88
C VAL A 13 0.92 -3.91 -9.55
N LYS A 14 2.16 -3.78 -9.11
CA LYS A 14 2.68 -4.39 -7.88
C LYS A 14 2.07 -3.70 -6.66
N PRO A 15 1.80 -4.45 -5.57
CA PRO A 15 1.53 -3.85 -4.26
C PRO A 15 2.58 -2.80 -3.90
N THR A 16 2.13 -1.58 -3.60
CA THR A 16 2.96 -0.42 -3.30
C THR A 16 2.65 0.10 -1.90
N PHE A 17 3.69 0.16 -1.08
CA PHE A 17 3.64 0.60 0.31
C PHE A 17 4.44 1.89 0.44
N PHE A 18 3.85 2.94 1.00
CA PHE A 18 4.50 4.24 1.07
C PHE A 18 4.11 5.05 2.32
N GLY A 19 4.79 6.17 2.51
CA GLY A 19 4.54 7.13 3.59
C GLY A 19 4.70 8.57 3.09
N HIS A 20 5.17 9.47 3.95
CA HIS A 20 5.43 10.92 3.70
C HIS A 20 4.22 11.84 3.85
N TYR A 21 3.01 11.31 3.76
CA TYR A 21 1.79 12.11 3.64
C TYR A 21 1.13 12.49 4.97
N TRP A 22 1.66 12.06 6.13
CA TRP A 22 1.12 12.43 7.44
C TRP A 22 -0.40 12.25 7.52
N LEU A 23 -0.91 11.09 7.12
CA LEU A 23 -2.34 10.83 7.14
C LEU A 23 -2.86 10.82 8.58
N THR A 24 -4.17 11.03 8.73
CA THR A 24 -4.88 10.99 10.01
C THR A 24 -6.18 10.20 9.88
N GLY A 25 -6.76 9.80 11.01
CA GLY A 25 -8.00 9.01 11.03
C GLY A 25 -7.77 7.51 10.85
N THR A 26 -8.81 6.81 10.39
CA THR A 26 -8.79 5.34 10.22
C THR A 26 -7.96 4.94 8.99
N PRO A 27 -7.06 3.95 9.11
CA PRO A 27 -6.32 3.43 7.97
C PRO A 27 -7.20 2.90 6.83
N LEU A 28 -6.87 3.28 5.60
CA LEU A 28 -7.63 2.94 4.39
C LEU A 28 -6.67 2.68 3.22
N LEU A 29 -7.02 1.68 2.41
CA LEU A 29 -6.33 1.44 1.14
C LEU A 29 -6.51 2.63 0.20
N GLN A 30 -5.46 3.01 -0.52
CA GLN A 30 -5.50 4.06 -1.55
C GLN A 30 -5.92 3.49 -2.91
N SER A 31 -5.72 2.18 -3.10
CA SER A 31 -6.33 1.34 -4.13
C SER A 31 -6.18 -0.13 -3.72
N ASN A 32 -6.66 -1.07 -4.53
CA ASN A 32 -6.36 -2.50 -4.34
C ASN A 32 -4.86 -2.84 -4.47
N LYS A 33 -4.00 -1.90 -4.90
CA LYS A 33 -2.55 -2.09 -5.05
C LYS A 33 -1.71 -1.08 -4.28
N ALA A 34 -2.31 -0.13 -3.57
CA ALA A 34 -1.58 0.97 -2.95
C ALA A 34 -2.03 1.21 -1.51
N VAL A 35 -1.07 1.26 -0.59
CA VAL A 35 -1.32 1.56 0.82
C VAL A 35 -0.32 2.58 1.35
N CYS A 36 -0.83 3.62 2.01
CA CYS A 36 -0.03 4.51 2.83
C CYS A 36 -0.04 3.99 4.26
N ILE A 37 1.11 3.93 4.94
CA ILE A 37 1.23 3.51 6.34
C ILE A 37 1.72 4.64 7.26
N ASP A 38 1.91 5.84 6.72
CA ASP A 38 2.28 7.03 7.48
C ASP A 38 1.03 7.74 8.01
N TYR A 39 0.61 7.36 9.21
CA TYR A 39 -0.50 7.96 9.94
C TYR A 39 -0.04 8.90 11.05
N SER A 40 1.02 9.69 10.78
CA SER A 40 1.49 10.75 11.66
C SER A 40 2.02 10.28 13.02
N ALA A 41 2.61 9.09 13.11
CA ALA A 41 3.21 8.56 14.34
C ALA A 41 4.22 9.54 14.98
N GLY A 42 4.95 10.30 14.17
CA GLY A 42 5.89 11.34 14.62
C GLY A 42 5.23 12.66 15.08
N ASN A 43 3.90 12.78 14.97
CA ASN A 43 3.13 13.99 15.29
C ASN A 43 1.82 13.62 16.01
N GLY A 44 1.89 12.67 16.96
CA GLY A 44 0.78 12.30 17.84
C GLY A 44 -0.31 11.42 17.22
N GLY A 45 -0.11 10.92 16.00
CA GLY A 45 -0.93 9.88 15.39
C GLY A 45 -0.49 8.46 15.79
N PRO A 46 -1.25 7.43 15.41
CA PRO A 46 -0.89 6.03 15.69
C PRO A 46 0.30 5.56 14.84
N LEU A 47 1.06 4.60 15.37
CA LEU A 47 1.98 3.79 14.58
C LEU A 47 1.17 2.75 13.80
N VAL A 48 1.17 2.86 12.48
CA VAL A 48 0.40 1.99 11.57
C VAL A 48 1.35 1.12 10.76
N ALA A 49 0.97 -0.14 10.58
CA ALA A 49 1.65 -1.10 9.74
C ALA A 49 0.65 -1.84 8.85
N TYR A 50 1.15 -2.45 7.77
CA TYR A 50 0.40 -3.37 6.93
C TYR A 50 1.12 -4.72 6.94
N ARG A 51 0.41 -5.81 7.26
CA ARG A 51 0.96 -7.16 7.24
C ARG A 51 0.80 -7.77 5.85
N PHE A 52 1.85 -7.68 5.03
CA PHE A 52 1.87 -8.29 3.71
C PHE A 52 2.09 -9.81 3.79
N ASP A 53 1.28 -10.58 3.06
CA ASP A 53 1.27 -12.05 3.03
C ASP A 53 1.45 -12.60 1.59
N GLY A 54 2.01 -11.78 0.69
CA GLY A 54 2.25 -12.16 -0.71
C GLY A 54 1.03 -12.01 -1.63
N GLU A 55 -0.05 -11.39 -1.15
CA GLU A 55 -1.26 -11.17 -1.90
C GLU A 55 -1.05 -10.22 -3.10
N GLN A 56 -1.79 -10.43 -4.19
CA GLN A 56 -1.75 -9.52 -5.33
C GLN A 56 -2.61 -8.28 -5.08
N ASP A 57 -3.81 -8.45 -4.55
CA ASP A 57 -4.71 -7.36 -4.15
C ASP A 57 -4.64 -7.19 -2.64
N LEU A 58 -4.35 -5.97 -2.20
CA LEU A 58 -4.27 -5.61 -0.79
C LEU A 58 -5.64 -5.73 -0.11
N SER A 59 -5.64 -6.09 1.17
CA SER A 59 -6.82 -6.22 2.01
C SER A 59 -6.79 -5.22 3.17
N PRO A 60 -7.90 -4.52 3.48
CA PRO A 60 -7.97 -3.65 4.66
C PRO A 60 -7.81 -4.43 5.98
N ASP A 61 -8.08 -5.73 6.00
CA ASP A 61 -7.97 -6.56 7.20
C ASP A 61 -6.51 -6.79 7.65
N HIS A 62 -5.54 -6.41 6.81
CA HIS A 62 -4.12 -6.53 7.08
C HIS A 62 -3.51 -5.28 7.74
N PHE A 63 -4.31 -4.24 8.00
CA PHE A 63 -3.86 -3.12 8.83
C PHE A 63 -3.67 -3.53 10.28
N VAL A 64 -2.57 -3.06 10.86
CA VAL A 64 -2.26 -3.18 12.30
C VAL A 64 -1.92 -1.79 12.81
N SER A 65 -2.41 -1.42 13.99
CA SER A 65 -2.17 -0.08 14.56
C SER A 65 -2.01 -0.14 16.07
N VAL A 66 -1.12 0.69 16.60
CA VAL A 66 -0.94 0.94 18.04
C VAL A 66 -0.84 2.44 18.29
N THR A 67 -1.31 2.90 19.45
CA THR A 67 -1.30 4.31 19.89
C THR A 67 -0.33 4.53 21.02
#